data_AF-A0A942DUJ6-F1
#
_entry.id   AF-A0A942DUJ6-F1
#
_cell.length_a   1.000
_cell.length_b   1.000
_cell.length_c   1.000
_cell.angle_alpha   90.00
_cell.angle_beta   90.00
_cell.angle_gamma   90.00
#
_symmetry.space_group_name_H-M   'P 1'
#
loop_
_entity.id
_entity.type
_entity.pdbx_description
1 polymer ?
#
loop_
_entity_poly.entity_id
_entity_poly.type
_entity_poly.pdbx_seq_one_letter_code
_entity_poly.pdbx_strand_id
1 'polypeptide(L)'
;MTAQSLPVRHIDLSTTHKDTHGGDAAAFSVFWWKDLPLGMRASLPEELPFGEAQLRQFAAEFGAAQLAARSPTLGAPLRATFEGRPKQALILAHLLGADNLVDQLDRLAAPSGMSAQDISVVICTRDRGEALAGCLKSVTTQQTPPSEIIVVDNSVDGNAKSICRRFPEIRHVHEPRPGLSVARNAGIRASCGEIIAFTDDDVELHPSWTAEVGRAFLDESIDALTGLVLPAQLDTPAQRIFQLDMGGFGTTFVPLRFDHRFLEETRPHGAHVWKIGAGANMAFRRKMFERIGLFDERLGAGAAGCSEDSELWYRMLANGGVCLYEPRAVVFHHHRRELSELRQQMRSYMRGHVAALVAQYDEFGDRGNLVRIFGQLPIYFLRTFLKGLLEGRNGRPETLTAEVAGWTAGLQFLFRSGWRRQRAPRLSAGGAGQ
;
A
#
# COMPACT_ATOMS: atom_id res chain seq x y z
N MET A 1 6.71 -20.85 -14.05
CA MET A 1 5.30 -21.33 -14.04
C MET A 1 4.68 -21.00 -15.39
N THR A 2 4.34 -22.02 -16.17
CA THR A 2 3.74 -21.93 -17.51
C THR A 2 2.37 -21.21 -17.48
N ALA A 3 1.87 -20.86 -18.67
CA ALA A 3 0.73 -20.00 -19.04
C ALA A 3 -0.64 -20.16 -18.33
N GLN A 4 -0.76 -20.90 -17.23
CA GLN A 4 -2.02 -21.10 -16.51
C GLN A 4 -2.26 -19.99 -15.47
N SER A 5 -3.54 -19.67 -15.24
CA SER A 5 -3.97 -18.75 -14.18
C SER A 5 -3.52 -19.25 -12.81
N LEU A 6 -3.27 -18.33 -11.88
CA LEU A 6 -2.96 -18.67 -10.49
C LEU A 6 -4.12 -18.19 -9.61
N PRO A 7 -5.14 -19.03 -9.34
CA PRO A 7 -6.30 -18.62 -8.56
C PRO A 7 -5.87 -18.11 -7.17
N VAL A 8 -6.43 -16.96 -6.77
CA VAL A 8 -6.29 -16.42 -5.42
C VAL A 8 -7.33 -17.10 -4.54
N ARG A 9 -6.88 -17.87 -3.54
CA ARG A 9 -7.72 -18.63 -2.61
C ARG A 9 -7.65 -18.01 -1.23
N HIS A 10 -8.80 -17.84 -0.59
CA HIS A 10 -8.89 -17.37 0.79
C HIS A 10 -9.23 -18.55 1.68
N ILE A 11 -8.37 -18.85 2.65
CA ILE A 11 -8.49 -20.01 3.53
C ILE A 11 -8.64 -19.51 4.96
N ASP A 12 -9.79 -19.78 5.58
CA ASP A 12 -10.02 -19.51 7.00
C ASP A 12 -9.49 -20.66 7.86
N LEU A 13 -8.43 -20.38 8.60
CA LEU A 13 -7.77 -21.34 9.49
C LEU A 13 -8.54 -21.59 10.78
N SER A 14 -9.59 -20.80 11.09
CA SER A 14 -10.46 -21.04 12.24
C SER A 14 -11.45 -22.19 12.00
N THR A 15 -11.70 -22.53 10.73
CA THR A 15 -12.62 -23.59 10.31
C THR A 15 -11.83 -24.68 9.57
N THR A 16 -11.03 -25.46 10.30
CA THR A 16 -10.09 -26.50 9.79
C THR A 16 -10.70 -27.60 8.89
N HIS A 17 -11.98 -27.53 8.53
CA HIS A 17 -12.72 -28.62 7.89
C HIS A 17 -13.42 -28.29 6.56
N LYS A 18 -13.43 -27.03 6.05
CA LYS A 18 -14.38 -26.70 4.96
C LYS A 18 -13.83 -26.39 3.56
N ASP A 19 -12.68 -25.76 3.39
CA ASP A 19 -12.36 -25.17 2.07
C ASP A 19 -10.95 -25.46 1.53
N THR A 20 -10.45 -26.68 1.66
CA THR A 20 -9.31 -27.10 0.83
C THR A 20 -9.82 -27.71 -0.46
N HIS A 21 -10.26 -26.87 -1.40
CA HIS A 21 -10.54 -27.31 -2.77
C HIS A 21 -9.29 -28.01 -3.32
N GLY A 22 -9.34 -29.33 -3.44
CA GLY A 22 -8.37 -30.10 -4.21
C GLY A 22 -8.34 -29.54 -5.63
N GLY A 23 -7.16 -29.31 -6.17
CA GLY A 23 -7.05 -28.87 -7.55
C GLY A 23 -5.72 -29.29 -8.13
N ASP A 24 -5.75 -29.77 -9.37
CA ASP A 24 -4.59 -30.15 -10.17
C ASP A 24 -3.76 -28.93 -10.63
N ALA A 25 -3.91 -27.76 -9.99
CA ALA A 25 -3.35 -26.49 -10.40
C ALA A 25 -2.72 -25.72 -9.23
N ALA A 26 -1.66 -24.98 -9.53
CA ALA A 26 -1.01 -24.07 -8.59
C ALA A 26 -2.01 -23.04 -8.06
N ALA A 27 -1.80 -22.51 -6.85
CA ALA A 27 -2.66 -21.48 -6.28
C ALA A 27 -1.89 -20.46 -5.45
N PHE A 28 -2.45 -19.26 -5.32
CA PHE A 28 -1.99 -18.25 -4.36
C PHE A 28 -2.96 -18.20 -3.20
N SER A 29 -2.57 -18.76 -2.05
CA SER A 29 -3.43 -18.84 -0.87
C SER A 29 -3.16 -17.68 0.08
N VAL A 30 -4.21 -16.99 0.51
CA VAL A 30 -4.20 -16.04 1.62
C VAL A 30 -4.90 -16.70 2.80
N PHE A 31 -4.21 -16.74 3.93
CA PHE A 31 -4.67 -17.37 5.15
C PHE A 31 -5.27 -16.33 6.08
N TRP A 32 -6.40 -16.68 6.68
CA TRP A 32 -7.18 -15.85 7.56
C TRP A 32 -7.47 -16.59 8.86
N TRP A 33 -7.79 -15.83 9.90
CA TRP A 33 -8.50 -16.33 11.07
C TRP A 33 -9.75 -15.49 11.23
N LYS A 34 -10.90 -16.00 10.77
CA LYS A 34 -12.10 -15.18 10.54
C LYS A 34 -11.73 -13.98 9.64
N ASP A 35 -11.86 -12.74 10.10
CA ASP A 35 -11.52 -11.51 9.36
C ASP A 35 -10.06 -11.03 9.57
N LEU A 36 -9.25 -11.74 10.36
CA LEU A 36 -7.85 -11.38 10.60
C LEU A 36 -6.92 -11.99 9.54
N PRO A 37 -6.24 -11.18 8.69
CA PRO A 37 -5.29 -11.73 7.74
C PRO A 37 -4.04 -12.24 8.45
N LEU A 38 -3.61 -13.46 8.16
CA LEU A 38 -2.53 -14.15 8.85
C LEU A 38 -1.28 -14.37 8.00
N GLY A 39 -1.46 -14.69 6.72
CA GLY A 39 -0.33 -14.99 5.85
C GLY A 39 -0.72 -15.17 4.39
N MET A 40 0.28 -15.37 3.53
CA MET A 40 0.06 -15.76 2.13
C MET A 40 1.14 -16.72 1.65
N ARG A 41 0.79 -17.59 0.69
CA ARG A 41 1.70 -18.55 0.07
C ARG A 41 1.30 -18.85 -1.37
N ALA A 42 2.25 -18.79 -2.29
CA ALA A 42 2.12 -19.41 -3.61
C ALA A 42 2.51 -20.88 -3.49
N SER A 43 1.67 -21.78 -3.99
CA SER A 43 1.84 -23.23 -3.90
C SER A 43 1.74 -23.90 -5.27
N LEU A 44 2.58 -24.91 -5.48
CA LEU A 44 2.54 -25.79 -6.63
C LEU A 44 1.38 -26.81 -6.49
N PRO A 45 0.92 -27.42 -7.60
CA PRO A 45 -0.15 -28.42 -7.54
C PRO A 45 0.12 -29.55 -6.55
N GLU A 46 1.35 -30.04 -6.47
CA GLU A 46 1.78 -31.12 -5.58
C GLU A 46 1.77 -30.75 -4.09
N GLU A 47 1.71 -29.46 -3.76
CA GLU A 47 1.58 -28.98 -2.37
C GLU A 47 0.11 -28.86 -1.93
N LEU A 48 -0.84 -29.17 -2.82
CA LEU A 48 -2.27 -28.99 -2.62
C LEU A 48 -3.04 -30.32 -2.75
N PRO A 49 -4.16 -30.50 -2.02
CA PRO A 49 -4.66 -29.62 -0.96
C PRO A 49 -3.76 -29.67 0.30
N PHE A 50 -3.80 -28.62 1.12
CA PHE A 50 -3.12 -28.64 2.42
C PHE A 50 -3.79 -29.66 3.34
N GLY A 51 -3.00 -30.55 3.94
CA GLY A 51 -3.48 -31.46 4.97
C GLY A 51 -3.85 -30.72 6.26
N GLU A 52 -4.70 -31.32 7.08
CA GLU A 52 -5.15 -30.72 8.36
C GLU A 52 -3.98 -30.35 9.28
N ALA A 53 -2.96 -31.21 9.38
CA ALA A 53 -1.77 -30.92 10.17
C ALA A 53 -1.00 -29.68 9.67
N GLN A 54 -0.93 -29.49 8.34
CA GLN A 54 -0.28 -28.30 7.76
C GLN A 54 -1.09 -27.04 8.04
N LEU A 55 -2.42 -27.09 7.90
CA LEU A 55 -3.29 -25.95 8.23
C LEU A 55 -3.17 -25.55 9.71
N ARG A 56 -3.15 -26.53 10.62
CA ARG A 56 -2.92 -26.28 12.06
C ARG A 56 -1.55 -25.67 12.32
N GLN A 57 -0.50 -26.12 11.61
CA GLN A 57 0.83 -25.52 11.71
C GLN A 57 0.82 -24.05 11.24
N PHE A 58 0.19 -23.75 10.10
CA PHE A 58 0.05 -22.38 9.61
C PHE A 58 -0.72 -21.50 10.60
N ALA A 59 -1.81 -22.02 11.19
CA ALA A 59 -2.57 -21.30 12.21
C ALA A 59 -1.72 -20.97 13.43
N ALA A 60 -0.92 -21.94 13.90
CA ALA A 60 -0.01 -21.74 15.02
C ALA A 60 1.08 -20.72 14.71
N GLU A 61 1.76 -20.86 13.57
CA GLU A 61 2.88 -20.00 13.18
C GLU A 61 2.41 -18.55 12.93
N PHE A 62 1.42 -18.36 12.07
CA PHE A 62 0.95 -17.04 11.71
C PHE A 62 0.18 -16.37 12.86
N GLY A 63 -0.60 -17.15 13.62
CA GLY A 63 -1.30 -16.66 14.79
C GLY A 63 -0.35 -16.18 15.89
N ALA A 64 0.70 -16.94 16.19
CA ALA A 64 1.71 -16.53 17.15
C ALA A 64 2.43 -15.25 16.70
N ALA A 65 2.72 -15.09 15.40
CA ALA A 65 3.34 -13.87 14.87
C ALA A 65 2.45 -12.63 15.07
N GLN A 66 1.13 -12.74 14.84
CA GLN A 66 0.18 -11.65 15.09
C GLN A 66 0.16 -11.21 16.56
N LEU A 67 0.08 -12.19 17.47
CA LEU A 67 0.02 -11.92 18.90
C LEU A 67 1.32 -11.31 19.41
N ALA A 68 2.45 -11.87 19.00
CA ALA A 68 3.76 -11.33 19.33
C ALA A 68 3.90 -9.87 18.91
N ALA A 69 3.46 -9.55 17.69
CA ALA A 69 3.56 -8.21 17.14
C ALA A 69 2.59 -7.19 17.75
N ARG A 70 1.63 -7.64 18.58
CA ARG A 70 0.64 -6.82 19.28
C ARG A 70 0.79 -6.86 20.80
N SER A 71 1.78 -7.59 21.31
CA SER A 71 2.01 -7.70 22.74
C SER A 71 2.67 -6.44 23.32
N PRO A 72 2.04 -5.76 24.31
CA PRO A 72 2.64 -4.60 24.97
C PRO A 72 3.96 -4.93 25.66
N THR A 73 4.10 -6.15 26.19
CA THR A 73 5.32 -6.60 26.89
C THR A 73 6.53 -6.71 25.96
N LEU A 74 6.28 -6.79 24.65
CA LEU A 74 7.30 -6.90 23.61
C LEU A 74 7.48 -5.61 22.81
N GLY A 75 6.88 -4.51 23.28
CA GLY A 75 6.99 -3.20 22.65
C GLY A 75 6.23 -3.09 21.33
N ALA A 76 5.10 -3.78 21.19
CA ALA A 76 4.22 -3.66 20.03
C ALA A 76 3.57 -2.27 19.90
N PRO A 77 3.22 -1.82 18.67
CA PRO A 77 3.51 -2.46 17.38
C PRO A 77 5.01 -2.51 17.08
N LEU A 78 5.44 -3.53 16.33
CA LEU A 78 6.86 -3.77 16.08
C LEU A 78 7.49 -2.59 15.33
N ARG A 79 8.65 -2.16 15.78
CA ARG A 79 9.41 -1.11 15.11
C ARG A 79 9.93 -1.61 13.76
N ALA A 80 9.67 -0.86 12.68
CA ALA A 80 10.27 -1.15 11.38
C ALA A 80 11.79 -0.87 11.39
N THR A 81 12.56 -1.75 10.75
CA THR A 81 14.03 -1.62 10.61
C THR A 81 14.41 -1.37 9.15
N PHE A 82 15.68 -1.08 8.86
CA PHE A 82 16.20 -0.91 7.50
C PHE A 82 15.80 -2.02 6.50
N GLU A 83 15.75 -3.27 6.98
CA GLU A 83 15.32 -4.43 6.18
C GLU A 83 13.83 -4.38 5.81
N GLY A 84 13.03 -3.53 6.48
CA GLY A 84 11.59 -3.36 6.23
C GLY A 84 10.75 -4.51 6.77
N ARG A 85 11.33 -5.37 7.62
CA ARG A 85 10.67 -6.49 8.27
C ARG A 85 11.06 -6.51 9.75
N PRO A 86 10.20 -7.02 10.63
CA PRO A 86 10.54 -7.15 12.04
C PRO A 86 11.65 -8.21 12.19
N LYS A 87 12.75 -7.86 12.89
CA LYS A 87 13.88 -8.78 13.11
C LYS A 87 13.62 -9.87 14.17
N GLN A 88 12.44 -9.93 14.78
CA GLN A 88 12.23 -10.69 16.04
C GLN A 88 10.95 -11.54 16.12
N ALA A 89 10.32 -11.94 15.01
CA ALA A 89 9.11 -12.78 15.08
C ALA A 89 9.38 -14.27 15.44
N LEU A 90 10.61 -14.77 15.27
CA LEU A 90 10.91 -16.21 15.33
C LEU A 90 11.16 -16.79 16.73
N ILE A 91 11.30 -15.95 17.78
CA ILE A 91 11.59 -16.43 19.14
C ILE A 91 10.30 -16.65 19.97
N LEU A 92 9.14 -16.21 19.46
CA LEU A 92 7.97 -15.97 20.30
C LEU A 92 6.87 -17.03 20.29
N ALA A 93 6.87 -17.91 19.29
CA ALA A 93 5.99 -19.09 19.26
C ALA A 93 6.27 -20.06 20.43
N HIS A 94 7.45 -19.98 21.06
CA HIS A 94 7.85 -20.83 22.18
C HIS A 94 7.35 -20.33 23.56
N LEU A 95 6.88 -19.07 23.65
CA LEU A 95 6.58 -18.40 24.93
C LEU A 95 5.09 -18.30 25.25
N LEU A 96 4.21 -18.46 24.26
CA LEU A 96 2.75 -18.38 24.43
C LEU A 96 2.19 -19.81 24.42
N GLY A 97 1.84 -20.36 25.58
CA GLY A 97 1.20 -21.69 25.67
C GLY A 97 -0.04 -21.81 24.75
N ALA A 98 -0.23 -22.99 24.15
CA ALA A 98 -1.14 -23.21 23.02
C ALA A 98 -2.64 -22.96 23.32
N ASP A 99 -3.11 -23.23 24.54
CA ASP A 99 -4.54 -23.08 24.89
C ASP A 99 -4.98 -21.60 24.96
N ASN A 100 -4.04 -20.65 25.04
CA ASN A 100 -4.31 -19.20 25.01
C ASN A 100 -4.35 -18.63 23.58
N LEU A 101 -3.92 -19.38 22.56
CA LEU A 101 -3.77 -18.88 21.20
C LEU A 101 -5.12 -18.65 20.53
N VAL A 102 -6.01 -19.66 20.54
CA VAL A 102 -7.33 -19.59 19.89
C VAL A 102 -8.17 -18.44 20.45
N ASP A 103 -8.29 -18.34 21.77
CA ASP A 103 -9.05 -17.28 22.45
C ASP A 103 -8.47 -15.88 22.20
N GLN A 104 -7.14 -15.77 22.06
CA GLN A 104 -6.52 -14.49 21.74
C GLN A 104 -6.71 -14.12 20.26
N LEU A 105 -6.62 -15.06 19.34
CA LEU A 105 -6.93 -14.83 17.92
C LEU A 105 -8.40 -14.47 17.73
N ASP A 106 -9.30 -15.12 18.44
CA ASP A 106 -10.73 -14.80 18.41
C ASP A 106 -11.02 -13.39 18.91
N ARG A 107 -10.33 -12.94 19.96
CA ARG A 107 -10.41 -11.55 20.42
C ARG A 107 -9.81 -10.57 19.42
N LEU A 108 -8.69 -10.91 18.78
CA LEU A 108 -8.08 -10.06 17.76
C LEU A 108 -8.92 -9.95 16.49
N ALA A 109 -9.56 -11.02 16.06
CA ALA A 109 -10.39 -11.09 14.88
C ALA A 109 -11.81 -10.56 15.10
N ALA A 110 -12.20 -10.27 16.35
CA ALA A 110 -13.51 -9.71 16.65
C ALA A 110 -13.72 -8.38 15.89
N PRO A 111 -14.90 -8.16 15.30
CA PRO A 111 -15.20 -6.94 14.57
C PRO A 111 -15.00 -5.70 15.44
N SER A 112 -14.35 -4.69 14.86
CA SER A 112 -14.17 -3.40 15.51
C SER A 112 -15.52 -2.66 15.55
N GLY A 113 -16.14 -2.52 16.71
CA GLY A 113 -17.37 -1.72 16.92
C GLY A 113 -17.15 -0.20 16.89
N MET A 114 -16.11 0.25 16.17
CA MET A 114 -15.65 1.63 16.15
C MET A 114 -16.48 2.48 15.21
N SER A 115 -16.76 3.73 15.60
CA SER A 115 -17.35 4.71 14.70
C SER A 115 -16.34 5.11 13.62
N ALA A 116 -16.82 5.29 12.39
CA ALA A 116 -16.06 5.83 11.26
C ALA A 116 -16.54 7.23 10.85
N GLN A 117 -17.29 7.92 11.72
CA GLN A 117 -17.90 9.21 11.44
C GLN A 117 -16.90 10.37 11.26
N ASP A 118 -15.63 10.18 11.62
CA ASP A 118 -14.58 11.19 11.40
C ASP A 118 -13.74 10.91 10.15
N ILE A 119 -14.10 9.89 9.36
CA ILE A 119 -13.32 9.42 8.21
C ILE A 119 -13.97 9.90 6.90
N SER A 120 -13.21 10.70 6.13
CA SER A 120 -13.49 10.96 4.73
C SER A 120 -12.70 10.00 3.85
N VAL A 121 -13.38 9.21 3.02
CA VAL A 121 -12.72 8.35 2.03
C VAL A 121 -12.63 9.08 0.69
N VAL A 122 -11.42 9.21 0.16
CA VAL A 122 -11.12 9.91 -1.10
C VAL A 122 -10.64 8.90 -2.14
N ILE A 123 -11.35 8.84 -3.27
CA ILE A 123 -11.05 7.98 -4.41
C ILE A 123 -10.74 8.87 -5.61
N CYS A 124 -9.52 8.79 -6.13
CA CYS A 124 -9.13 9.54 -7.33
C CYS A 124 -9.26 8.64 -8.55
N THR A 125 -9.90 9.14 -9.61
CA THR A 125 -10.12 8.36 -10.83
C THR A 125 -9.89 9.21 -12.07
N ARG A 126 -9.50 8.56 -13.16
CA ARG A 126 -9.36 9.19 -14.48
C ARG A 126 -9.57 8.15 -15.56
N ASP A 127 -10.65 8.30 -16.32
CA ASP A 127 -10.93 7.49 -17.52
C ASP A 127 -11.01 5.97 -17.23
N ARG A 128 -11.51 5.58 -16.04
CA ARG A 128 -11.55 4.19 -15.54
C ARG A 128 -12.90 3.80 -14.94
N GLY A 129 -13.95 3.98 -15.72
CA GLY A 129 -15.31 3.84 -15.21
C GLY A 129 -15.67 2.48 -14.60
N GLU A 130 -15.21 1.38 -15.21
CA GLU A 130 -15.50 0.03 -14.72
C GLU A 130 -14.80 -0.28 -13.39
N ALA A 131 -13.51 0.06 -13.28
CA ALA A 131 -12.75 -0.11 -12.05
C ALA A 131 -13.38 0.69 -10.91
N LEU A 132 -13.68 1.98 -11.17
CA LEU A 132 -14.36 2.86 -10.21
C LEU A 132 -15.67 2.25 -9.71
N ALA A 133 -16.50 1.70 -10.60
CA ALA A 133 -17.77 1.09 -10.19
C ALA A 133 -17.57 -0.10 -9.23
N GLY A 134 -16.52 -0.90 -9.43
CA GLY A 134 -16.13 -1.99 -8.52
C GLY A 134 -15.69 -1.47 -7.16
N CYS A 135 -14.81 -0.46 -7.15
CA CYS A 135 -14.35 0.19 -5.91
C CYS A 135 -15.53 0.80 -5.13
N LEU A 136 -16.41 1.55 -5.81
CA LEU A 136 -17.58 2.19 -5.21
C LEU A 136 -18.53 1.17 -4.56
N LYS A 137 -18.73 0.01 -5.19
CA LYS A 137 -19.53 -1.07 -4.59
C LYS A 137 -18.95 -1.54 -3.25
N SER A 138 -17.62 -1.66 -3.14
CA SER A 138 -16.97 -2.17 -1.92
C SER A 138 -16.93 -1.14 -0.77
N VAL A 139 -16.78 0.15 -1.08
CA VAL A 139 -16.74 1.21 -0.07
C VAL A 139 -18.14 1.58 0.46
N THR A 140 -19.20 1.44 -0.35
CA THR A 140 -20.58 1.71 0.13
C THR A 140 -21.16 0.58 0.97
N THR A 141 -20.57 -0.63 0.91
CA THR A 141 -20.99 -1.80 1.71
C THR A 141 -20.11 -2.05 2.93
N GLN A 142 -19.37 -1.04 3.40
CA GLN A 142 -18.55 -1.16 4.60
C GLN A 142 -19.44 -1.43 5.82
N GLN A 143 -19.01 -2.37 6.68
CA GLN A 143 -19.72 -2.72 7.91
C GLN A 143 -19.88 -1.51 8.84
N THR A 144 -18.91 -0.61 8.81
CA THR A 144 -18.94 0.70 9.46
C THR A 144 -18.76 1.77 8.38
N PRO A 145 -19.84 2.42 7.93
CA PRO A 145 -19.74 3.44 6.89
C PRO A 145 -18.91 4.66 7.33
N PRO A 146 -18.04 5.20 6.46
CA PRO A 146 -17.38 6.49 6.69
C PRO A 146 -18.40 7.64 6.71
N SER A 147 -18.01 8.83 7.18
CA SER A 147 -18.92 9.99 7.14
C SER A 147 -19.16 10.54 5.75
N GLU A 148 -18.17 10.44 4.88
CA GLU A 148 -18.33 10.80 3.47
C GLU A 148 -17.40 9.98 2.58
N ILE A 149 -17.84 9.80 1.33
CA ILE A 149 -17.05 9.20 0.27
C ILE A 149 -16.99 10.19 -0.88
N ILE A 150 -15.77 10.60 -1.24
CA ILE A 150 -15.49 11.61 -2.24
C ILE A 150 -14.82 10.94 -3.43
N VAL A 151 -15.43 11.04 -4.60
CA VAL A 151 -14.78 10.70 -5.86
C VAL A 151 -14.25 11.98 -6.50
N VAL A 152 -12.93 12.04 -6.68
CA VAL A 152 -12.27 13.10 -7.44
C VAL A 152 -12.04 12.60 -8.86
N ASP A 153 -12.81 13.13 -9.79
CA ASP A 153 -12.68 12.88 -11.20
C ASP A 153 -11.60 13.79 -11.80
N ASN A 154 -10.50 13.18 -12.25
CA ASN A 154 -9.36 13.83 -12.88
C ASN A 154 -9.36 13.70 -14.42
N SER A 155 -10.49 13.27 -15.00
CA SER A 155 -10.73 13.31 -16.45
C SER A 155 -10.99 14.73 -16.95
N VAL A 156 -10.76 14.95 -18.23
CA VAL A 156 -11.00 16.25 -18.88
C VAL A 156 -12.50 16.56 -18.94
N ASP A 157 -13.33 15.55 -19.19
CA ASP A 157 -14.76 15.68 -19.49
C ASP A 157 -15.69 15.37 -18.31
N GLY A 158 -15.17 14.90 -17.18
CA GLY A 158 -15.98 14.60 -16.00
C GLY A 158 -16.76 13.28 -16.14
N ASN A 159 -16.18 12.29 -16.82
CA ASN A 159 -16.87 11.05 -17.17
C ASN A 159 -17.30 10.19 -15.97
N ALA A 160 -16.65 10.30 -14.81
CA ALA A 160 -16.97 9.55 -13.61
C ALA A 160 -18.30 9.99 -12.97
N LYS A 161 -18.80 11.19 -13.30
CA LYS A 161 -20.08 11.72 -12.81
C LYS A 161 -21.27 10.79 -13.08
N SER A 162 -21.27 10.14 -14.24
CA SER A 162 -22.33 9.21 -14.64
C SER A 162 -22.39 7.97 -13.74
N ILE A 163 -21.23 7.49 -13.30
CA ILE A 163 -21.08 6.32 -12.44
C ILE A 163 -21.41 6.68 -11.00
N CYS A 164 -20.92 7.82 -10.51
CA CYS A 164 -21.18 8.30 -9.15
C CYS A 164 -22.68 8.50 -8.89
N ARG A 165 -23.47 8.91 -9.89
CA ARG A 165 -24.93 9.06 -9.78
C ARG A 165 -25.68 7.78 -9.39
N ARG A 166 -25.05 6.60 -9.54
CA ARG A 166 -25.62 5.31 -9.14
C ARG A 166 -25.52 5.05 -7.64
N PHE A 167 -24.79 5.89 -6.91
CA PHE A 167 -24.49 5.74 -5.49
C PHE A 167 -24.78 7.07 -4.77
N PRO A 168 -25.93 7.20 -4.08
CA PRO A 168 -26.37 8.48 -3.51
C PRO A 168 -25.47 9.02 -2.40
N GLU A 169 -24.66 8.18 -1.77
CA GLU A 169 -23.71 8.54 -0.71
C GLU A 169 -22.44 9.21 -1.25
N ILE A 170 -22.21 9.16 -2.58
CA ILE A 170 -20.97 9.60 -3.20
C ILE A 170 -21.02 11.09 -3.53
N ARG A 171 -20.04 11.83 -3.00
CA ARG A 171 -19.78 13.21 -3.38
C ARG A 171 -18.80 13.25 -4.53
N HIS A 172 -19.28 13.67 -5.71
CA HIS A 172 -18.45 13.82 -6.90
C HIS A 172 -17.80 15.22 -6.96
N VAL A 173 -16.48 15.26 -7.15
CA VAL A 173 -15.67 16.47 -7.34
C VAL A 173 -14.95 16.37 -8.67
N HIS A 174 -15.04 17.39 -9.53
CA HIS A 174 -14.34 17.43 -10.81
C HIS A 174 -13.09 18.32 -10.71
N GLU A 175 -11.92 17.75 -11.00
CA GLU A 175 -10.63 18.45 -11.05
C GLU A 175 -9.94 18.13 -12.39
N PRO A 176 -10.17 18.92 -13.44
CA PRO A 176 -9.70 18.58 -14.79
C PRO A 176 -8.19 18.79 -15.00
N ARG A 177 -7.46 19.41 -14.05
CA ARG A 177 -6.01 19.58 -14.18
C ARG A 177 -5.33 18.22 -13.96
N PRO A 178 -4.59 17.69 -14.95
CA PRO A 178 -4.05 16.34 -14.86
C PRO A 178 -3.03 16.19 -13.74
N GLY A 179 -3.13 15.10 -12.97
CA GLY A 179 -2.15 14.71 -11.97
C GLY A 179 -2.80 14.07 -10.75
N LEU A 180 -2.31 12.89 -10.34
CA LEU A 180 -2.85 12.18 -9.18
C LEU A 180 -2.70 12.99 -7.89
N SER A 181 -1.55 13.63 -7.67
CA SER A 181 -1.37 14.55 -6.54
C SER A 181 -2.33 15.74 -6.59
N VAL A 182 -2.65 16.25 -7.78
CA VAL A 182 -3.64 17.33 -7.95
C VAL A 182 -5.02 16.86 -7.52
N ALA A 183 -5.43 15.67 -7.97
CA ALA A 183 -6.70 15.05 -7.58
C ALA A 183 -6.76 14.76 -6.06
N ARG A 184 -5.70 14.19 -5.48
CA ARG A 184 -5.62 13.96 -4.03
C ARG A 184 -5.72 15.26 -3.25
N ASN A 185 -5.05 16.32 -3.69
CA ASN A 185 -5.13 17.63 -3.07
C ASN A 185 -6.54 18.25 -3.17
N ALA A 186 -7.23 18.07 -4.30
CA ALA A 186 -8.64 18.47 -4.43
C ALA A 186 -9.53 17.69 -3.45
N GLY A 187 -9.30 16.39 -3.29
CA GLY A 187 -9.99 15.55 -2.31
C GLY A 187 -9.76 15.98 -0.86
N ILE A 188 -8.52 16.33 -0.49
CA ILE A 188 -8.20 16.87 0.85
C ILE A 188 -8.96 18.16 1.16
N ARG A 189 -9.07 19.05 0.16
CA ARG A 189 -9.80 20.32 0.31
C ARG A 189 -11.31 20.12 0.36
N ALA A 190 -11.83 19.10 -0.33
CA ALA A 190 -13.25 18.81 -0.36
C ALA A 190 -13.74 18.07 0.90
N SER A 191 -12.85 17.34 1.58
CA SER A 191 -13.19 16.56 2.76
C SER A 191 -13.38 17.40 4.02
N CYS A 192 -14.22 16.92 4.94
CA CYS A 192 -14.50 17.50 6.25
C CYS A 192 -14.05 16.62 7.43
N GLY A 193 -13.81 15.31 7.23
CA GLY A 193 -13.40 14.39 8.28
C GLY A 193 -12.04 14.71 8.90
N GLU A 194 -11.85 14.35 10.16
CA GLU A 194 -10.57 14.49 10.87
C GLU A 194 -9.52 13.50 10.35
N ILE A 195 -9.96 12.38 9.79
CA ILE A 195 -9.14 11.37 9.12
C ILE A 195 -9.50 11.40 7.64
N ILE A 196 -8.48 11.50 6.78
CA ILE A 196 -8.62 11.45 5.33
C ILE A 196 -7.96 10.15 4.87
N ALA A 197 -8.79 9.21 4.42
CA ALA A 197 -8.35 7.93 3.89
C ALA A 197 -8.36 7.96 2.36
N PHE A 198 -7.37 7.36 1.72
CA PHE A 198 -7.23 7.24 0.28
C PHE A 198 -7.21 5.77 -0.12
N THR A 199 -7.90 5.49 -1.22
CA THR A 199 -7.83 4.23 -1.96
C THR A 199 -7.89 4.52 -3.44
N ASP A 200 -7.28 3.63 -4.24
CA ASP A 200 -7.28 3.77 -5.69
C ASP A 200 -8.58 3.21 -6.30
N ASP A 201 -8.90 3.62 -7.54
CA ASP A 201 -10.12 3.20 -8.23
C ASP A 201 -10.11 1.75 -8.73
N ASP A 202 -8.94 1.10 -8.76
CA ASP A 202 -8.74 -0.31 -9.12
C ASP A 202 -8.58 -1.21 -7.87
N VAL A 203 -9.24 -0.83 -6.77
CA VAL A 203 -9.17 -1.53 -5.49
C VAL A 203 -10.56 -1.92 -4.96
N GLU A 204 -10.66 -3.13 -4.39
CA GLU A 204 -11.81 -3.59 -3.61
C GLU A 204 -11.46 -3.56 -2.11
N LEU A 205 -12.29 -2.91 -1.30
CA LEU A 205 -12.06 -2.78 0.15
C LEU A 205 -12.60 -3.99 0.90
N HIS A 206 -11.86 -4.48 1.89
CA HIS A 206 -12.40 -5.45 2.84
C HIS A 206 -13.59 -4.85 3.61
N PRO A 207 -14.65 -5.61 3.93
CA PRO A 207 -15.85 -5.06 4.60
C PRO A 207 -15.59 -4.31 5.92
N SER A 208 -14.52 -4.68 6.64
CA SER A 208 -14.11 -4.04 7.89
C SER A 208 -13.06 -2.93 7.72
N TRP A 209 -12.63 -2.61 6.50
CA TRP A 209 -11.51 -1.69 6.24
C TRP A 209 -11.66 -0.36 6.97
N THR A 210 -12.84 0.28 6.85
CA THR A 210 -13.08 1.59 7.47
C THR A 210 -13.04 1.53 9.00
N ALA A 211 -13.57 0.45 9.60
CA ALA A 211 -13.53 0.23 11.04
C ALA A 211 -12.08 0.04 11.55
N GLU A 212 -11.23 -0.64 10.76
CA GLU A 212 -9.82 -0.84 11.08
C GLU A 212 -8.99 0.44 10.96
N VAL A 213 -9.30 1.29 9.97
CA VAL A 213 -8.74 2.64 9.86
C VAL A 213 -9.11 3.45 11.11
N GLY A 214 -10.39 3.49 11.50
CA GLY A 214 -10.83 4.19 12.71
C GLY A 214 -10.14 3.68 13.98
N ARG A 215 -10.04 2.36 14.14
CA ARG A 215 -9.37 1.72 15.28
C ARG A 215 -7.90 2.12 15.40
N ALA A 216 -7.18 2.22 14.29
CA ALA A 216 -5.78 2.62 14.30
C ALA A 216 -5.56 4.04 14.81
N PHE A 217 -6.48 4.97 14.49
CA PHE A 217 -6.41 6.37 14.91
C PHE A 217 -6.95 6.63 16.32
N LEU A 218 -7.36 5.61 17.07
CA LEU A 218 -7.51 5.74 18.53
C LEU A 218 -6.20 6.06 19.22
N ASP A 219 -5.07 5.60 18.66
CA ASP A 219 -3.75 6.01 19.12
C ASP A 219 -3.45 7.42 18.58
N GLU A 220 -3.56 8.42 19.46
CA GLU A 220 -3.29 9.82 19.15
C GLU A 220 -1.85 10.08 18.69
N SER A 221 -0.91 9.17 18.97
CA SER A 221 0.49 9.27 18.54
C SER A 221 0.72 8.87 17.08
N ILE A 222 -0.31 8.34 16.40
CA ILE A 222 -0.26 7.96 14.99
C ILE A 222 -0.76 9.12 14.12
N ASP A 223 0.07 9.60 13.19
CA ASP A 223 -0.31 10.66 12.23
C ASP A 223 -0.86 10.09 10.92
N ALA A 224 -0.42 8.88 10.57
CA ALA A 224 -0.83 8.21 9.35
C ALA A 224 -0.91 6.69 9.49
N LEU A 225 -1.66 6.08 8.60
CA LEU A 225 -1.81 4.65 8.46
C LEU A 225 -1.56 4.23 7.02
N THR A 226 -1.02 3.02 6.86
CA THR A 226 -1.15 2.24 5.64
C THR A 226 -1.53 0.80 5.99
N GLY A 227 -2.18 0.11 5.07
CA GLY A 227 -2.69 -1.24 5.31
C GLY A 227 -2.17 -2.29 4.33
N LEU A 228 -2.59 -3.53 4.54
CA LEU A 228 -2.26 -4.67 3.70
C LEU A 228 -2.93 -4.52 2.32
N VAL A 229 -2.14 -4.70 1.26
CA VAL A 229 -2.63 -4.71 -0.12
C VAL A 229 -2.38 -6.09 -0.71
N LEU A 230 -3.46 -6.82 -0.98
CA LEU A 230 -3.45 -8.16 -1.57
C LEU A 230 -3.82 -8.11 -3.06
N PRO A 231 -3.38 -9.08 -3.88
CA PRO A 231 -3.87 -9.19 -5.24
C PRO A 231 -5.34 -9.62 -5.24
N ALA A 232 -6.20 -8.92 -6.00
CA ALA A 232 -7.58 -9.38 -6.20
C ALA A 232 -7.64 -10.64 -7.09
N GLN A 233 -6.72 -10.75 -8.06
CA GLN A 233 -6.64 -11.86 -9.02
C GLN A 233 -5.22 -11.96 -9.62
N LEU A 234 -4.83 -13.16 -10.07
CA LEU A 234 -3.52 -13.44 -10.67
C LEU A 234 -3.64 -14.31 -11.93
N ASP A 235 -4.61 -13.99 -12.78
CA ASP A 235 -4.93 -14.76 -13.98
C ASP A 235 -3.88 -14.62 -15.08
N THR A 236 -3.26 -13.44 -15.19
CA THR A 236 -2.36 -13.10 -16.28
C THR A 236 -0.87 -13.13 -15.87
N PRO A 237 0.06 -13.33 -16.82
CA PRO A 237 1.49 -13.24 -16.55
C PRO A 237 1.91 -11.91 -15.94
N ALA A 238 1.35 -10.78 -16.38
CA ALA A 238 1.70 -9.46 -15.86
C ALA A 238 1.39 -9.34 -14.35
N GLN A 239 0.20 -9.79 -13.94
CA GLN A 239 -0.21 -9.77 -12.53
C GLN A 239 0.69 -10.66 -11.68
N ARG A 240 1.05 -11.85 -12.17
CA ARG A 240 1.97 -12.77 -11.47
C ARG A 240 3.38 -12.23 -11.36
N ILE A 241 3.93 -11.63 -12.42
CA ILE A 241 5.25 -11.00 -12.39
C ILE A 241 5.26 -9.89 -11.33
N PHE A 242 4.23 -9.03 -11.31
CA PHE A 242 4.14 -7.98 -10.31
C PHE A 242 4.07 -8.55 -8.89
N GLN A 243 3.18 -9.51 -8.64
CA GLN A 243 2.97 -10.04 -7.29
C GLN A 243 4.13 -10.91 -6.79
N LEU A 244 4.61 -11.85 -7.61
CA LEU A 244 5.55 -12.90 -7.19
C LEU A 244 7.01 -12.52 -7.44
N ASP A 245 7.32 -11.96 -8.61
CA ASP A 245 8.72 -11.68 -9.00
C ASP A 245 9.19 -10.29 -8.53
N MET A 246 8.24 -9.35 -8.36
CA MET A 246 8.52 -8.00 -7.86
C MET A 246 8.16 -7.80 -6.38
N GLY A 247 7.46 -8.76 -5.78
CA GLY A 247 7.02 -8.70 -4.39
C GLY A 247 5.71 -7.93 -4.16
N GLY A 248 4.98 -7.60 -5.22
CA GLY A 248 3.72 -6.87 -5.17
C GLY A 248 3.87 -5.51 -4.50
N PHE A 249 2.87 -5.13 -3.70
CA PHE A 249 2.94 -3.94 -2.86
C PHE A 249 3.76 -4.14 -1.57
N GLY A 250 4.37 -5.31 -1.39
CA GLY A 250 5.44 -5.55 -0.42
C GLY A 250 5.10 -5.18 1.02
N THR A 251 4.34 -6.03 1.72
CA THR A 251 4.05 -5.80 3.14
C THR A 251 4.04 -7.10 3.95
N THR A 252 3.88 -6.99 5.26
CA THR A 252 3.84 -8.11 6.21
C THR A 252 2.43 -8.31 6.74
N PHE A 253 2.17 -9.44 7.39
CA PHE A 253 0.88 -9.67 8.04
C PHE A 253 0.87 -9.15 9.49
N VAL A 254 1.98 -8.61 10.01
CA VAL A 254 2.03 -8.06 11.37
C VAL A 254 2.13 -6.53 11.38
N PRO A 255 1.61 -5.84 12.42
CA PRO A 255 1.68 -4.39 12.47
C PRO A 255 3.12 -3.89 12.60
N LEU A 256 3.43 -2.78 11.92
CA LEU A 256 4.74 -2.12 12.00
C LEU A 256 4.60 -0.62 12.28
N ARG A 257 5.50 -0.06 13.10
CA ARG A 257 5.60 1.38 13.33
C ARG A 257 6.80 1.96 12.60
N PHE A 258 6.57 3.01 11.81
CA PHE A 258 7.60 3.79 11.13
C PHE A 258 7.64 5.20 11.76
N ASP A 259 8.83 5.63 12.15
CA ASP A 259 9.09 6.89 12.86
C ASP A 259 10.37 7.58 12.33
N HIS A 260 10.72 8.72 12.92
CA HIS A 260 11.95 9.45 12.58
C HIS A 260 13.22 8.59 12.66
N ARG A 261 13.30 7.61 13.57
CA ARG A 261 14.49 6.77 13.66
C ARG A 261 14.56 5.72 12.53
N PHE A 262 13.43 5.23 12.00
CA PHE A 262 13.45 4.45 10.74
C PHE A 262 14.01 5.30 9.58
N LEU A 263 13.61 6.57 9.52
CA LEU A 263 14.16 7.51 8.56
C LEU A 263 15.68 7.61 8.73
N GLU A 264 16.18 7.95 9.92
CA GLU A 264 17.62 8.10 10.17
C GLU A 264 18.44 6.83 9.87
N GLU A 265 17.94 5.65 10.22
CA GLU A 265 18.61 4.37 9.93
C GLU A 265 18.73 4.09 8.42
N THR A 266 17.79 4.58 7.61
CA THR A 266 17.74 4.34 6.16
C THR A 266 18.27 5.52 5.33
N ARG A 267 18.32 6.73 5.92
CA ARG A 267 18.69 8.00 5.29
C ARG A 267 20.01 7.94 4.51
N PRO A 268 21.10 7.33 5.02
CA PRO A 268 22.36 7.24 4.27
C PRO A 268 22.27 6.49 2.93
N HIS A 269 21.19 5.73 2.73
CA HIS A 269 20.94 4.88 1.58
C HIS A 269 19.72 5.34 0.75
N GLY A 270 19.28 6.57 0.95
CA GLY A 270 18.13 7.16 0.27
C GLY A 270 16.82 6.69 0.87
N ALA A 271 16.64 6.95 2.17
CA ALA A 271 15.44 6.77 3.00
C ALA A 271 14.38 5.83 2.39
N HIS A 272 14.31 4.57 2.85
CA HIS A 272 13.52 3.49 2.27
C HIS A 272 12.00 3.61 2.51
N VAL A 273 11.45 4.82 2.39
CA VAL A 273 10.06 5.20 2.70
C VAL A 273 9.01 4.51 1.82
N TRP A 274 9.40 4.02 0.65
CA TRP A 274 8.54 3.18 -0.20
C TRP A 274 8.24 1.81 0.44
N LYS A 275 8.90 1.44 1.53
CA LYS A 275 8.57 0.25 2.33
C LYS A 275 7.48 0.50 3.37
N ILE A 276 7.08 1.75 3.58
CA ILE A 276 6.06 2.10 4.57
C ILE A 276 4.71 1.54 4.14
N GLY A 277 4.34 1.76 2.88
CA GLY A 277 3.09 1.30 2.30
C GLY A 277 2.86 1.85 0.89
N ALA A 278 1.63 1.74 0.42
CA ALA A 278 1.22 2.13 -0.93
C ALA A 278 0.05 3.12 -0.91
N GLY A 279 0.02 4.05 -1.87
CA GLY A 279 -1.07 5.02 -2.03
C GLY A 279 -2.47 4.43 -2.22
N ALA A 280 -2.55 3.16 -2.61
CA ALA A 280 -3.79 2.40 -2.73
C ALA A 280 -4.47 2.09 -1.37
N ASN A 281 -3.75 2.22 -0.26
CA ASN A 281 -4.27 1.93 1.08
C ASN A 281 -3.54 2.78 2.12
N MET A 282 -3.96 4.03 2.26
CA MET A 282 -3.36 4.97 3.19
C MET A 282 -4.39 5.88 3.84
N ALA A 283 -4.14 6.33 5.05
CA ALA A 283 -4.98 7.30 5.74
C ALA A 283 -4.13 8.24 6.59
N PHE A 284 -4.65 9.44 6.83
CA PHE A 284 -3.90 10.50 7.50
C PHE A 284 -4.82 11.32 8.40
N ARG A 285 -4.30 11.80 9.52
CA ARG A 285 -4.97 12.88 10.24
C ARG A 285 -4.93 14.15 9.40
N ARG A 286 -6.04 14.89 9.31
CA ARG A 286 -6.12 16.18 8.62
C ARG A 286 -5.05 17.16 9.10
N LYS A 287 -4.85 17.25 10.42
CA LYS A 287 -3.83 18.11 11.06
C LYS A 287 -2.40 17.85 10.56
N MET A 288 -2.13 16.66 10.02
CA MET A 288 -0.84 16.34 9.43
C MET A 288 -0.58 17.20 8.18
N PHE A 289 -1.59 17.35 7.30
CA PHE A 289 -1.47 18.18 6.10
C PHE A 289 -1.32 19.67 6.40
N GLU A 290 -1.86 20.15 7.53
CA GLU A 290 -1.65 21.51 8.01
C GLU A 290 -0.20 21.72 8.45
N ARG A 291 0.40 20.70 9.07
CA ARG A 291 1.78 20.72 9.57
C ARG A 291 2.82 20.64 8.45
N ILE A 292 2.66 19.70 7.51
CA ILE A 292 3.71 19.40 6.52
C ILE A 292 3.37 19.84 5.10
N GLY A 293 2.13 20.27 4.84
CA GLY A 293 1.62 20.59 3.51
C GLY A 293 0.99 19.40 2.78
N LEU A 294 0.50 19.66 1.57
CA LEU A 294 -0.23 18.71 0.74
C LEU A 294 0.71 17.81 -0.08
N PHE A 295 0.16 16.92 -0.93
CA PHE A 295 0.95 16.14 -1.88
C PHE A 295 1.67 17.06 -2.87
N ASP A 296 2.91 16.71 -3.21
CA ASP A 296 3.67 17.41 -4.24
C ASP A 296 3.09 17.13 -5.64
N GLU A 297 2.55 18.17 -6.27
CA GLU A 297 1.90 18.10 -7.59
C GLU A 297 2.88 17.81 -8.73
N ARG A 298 4.20 17.87 -8.47
CA ARG A 298 5.23 17.44 -9.42
C ARG A 298 5.32 15.91 -9.54
N LEU A 299 4.85 15.19 -8.53
CA LEU A 299 4.95 13.73 -8.42
C LEU A 299 3.64 13.04 -8.77
N GLY A 300 3.70 11.71 -8.93
CA GLY A 300 2.54 10.87 -9.22
C GLY A 300 2.13 10.76 -10.68
N ALA A 301 1.12 9.91 -10.90
CA ALA A 301 0.59 9.61 -12.22
C ALA A 301 0.06 10.88 -12.90
N GLY A 302 0.34 11.05 -14.19
CA GLY A 302 0.07 12.29 -14.92
C GLY A 302 1.14 13.39 -14.77
N ALA A 303 2.14 13.20 -13.90
CA ALA A 303 3.28 14.10 -13.72
C ALA A 303 4.64 13.35 -13.87
N ALA A 304 5.44 13.24 -12.81
CA ALA A 304 6.70 12.50 -12.84
C ALA A 304 6.51 10.97 -12.94
N GLY A 305 5.36 10.44 -12.52
CA GLY A 305 4.97 9.05 -12.76
C GLY A 305 4.45 8.31 -11.52
N CYS A 306 5.10 8.50 -10.36
CA CYS A 306 4.80 7.80 -9.10
C CYS A 306 5.47 8.54 -7.91
N SER A 307 5.43 7.94 -6.72
CA SER A 307 6.18 8.28 -5.50
C SER A 307 5.79 9.59 -4.80
N GLU A 308 4.63 10.13 -5.10
CA GLU A 308 3.98 11.20 -4.34
C GLU A 308 3.63 10.79 -2.91
N ASP A 309 3.28 9.51 -2.70
CA ASP A 309 3.06 8.91 -1.39
C ASP A 309 4.38 8.77 -0.62
N SER A 310 5.42 8.27 -1.27
CA SER A 310 6.76 8.08 -0.74
C SER A 310 7.41 9.40 -0.34
N GLU A 311 7.25 10.46 -1.15
CA GLU A 311 7.67 11.81 -0.78
C GLU A 311 6.94 12.31 0.46
N LEU A 312 5.61 12.16 0.52
CA LEU A 312 4.83 12.57 1.68
C LEU A 312 5.23 11.80 2.94
N TRP A 313 5.48 10.49 2.83
CA TRP A 313 6.00 9.67 3.93
C TRP A 313 7.34 10.17 4.44
N TYR A 314 8.28 10.45 3.53
CA TYR A 314 9.56 11.02 3.88
C TYR A 314 9.37 12.32 4.65
N ARG A 315 8.60 13.25 4.09
CA ARG A 315 8.40 14.59 4.66
C ARG A 315 7.69 14.50 6.02
N MET A 316 6.76 13.58 6.19
CA MET A 316 6.12 13.32 7.47
C MET A 316 7.12 12.82 8.52
N LEU A 317 7.92 11.78 8.21
CA LEU A 317 8.91 11.23 9.16
C LEU A 317 10.00 12.25 9.50
N ALA A 318 10.45 13.03 8.52
CA ALA A 318 11.45 14.09 8.70
C ALA A 318 10.96 15.21 9.63
N ASN A 319 9.64 15.38 9.74
CA ASN A 319 8.98 16.34 10.65
C ASN A 319 8.43 15.63 11.91
N GLY A 320 9.00 14.49 12.29
CA GLY A 320 8.69 13.79 13.54
C GLY A 320 7.37 13.02 13.55
N GLY A 321 6.72 12.87 12.39
CA GLY A 321 5.47 12.13 12.30
C GLY A 321 5.65 10.61 12.38
N VAL A 322 4.55 9.91 12.62
CA VAL A 322 4.54 8.45 12.81
C VAL A 322 3.51 7.81 11.88
N CYS A 323 3.96 6.78 11.15
CA CYS A 323 3.07 5.91 10.36
C CYS A 323 2.89 4.55 11.03
N LEU A 324 1.65 4.10 11.14
CA LEU A 324 1.31 2.72 11.49
C LEU A 324 1.00 1.93 10.21
N TYR A 325 1.73 0.85 9.98
CA TYR A 325 1.27 -0.21 9.10
C TYR A 325 0.33 -1.13 9.88
N GLU A 326 -0.94 -1.17 9.49
CA GLU A 326 -1.99 -1.98 10.12
C GLU A 326 -2.51 -3.03 9.13
N PRO A 327 -2.03 -4.28 9.21
CA PRO A 327 -2.38 -5.33 8.24
C PRO A 327 -3.87 -5.71 8.26
N ARG A 328 -4.64 -5.34 9.30
CA ARG A 328 -6.10 -5.55 9.34
C ARG A 328 -6.88 -4.61 8.41
N ALA A 329 -6.32 -3.44 8.08
CA ALA A 329 -6.90 -2.58 7.05
C ALA A 329 -6.56 -3.16 5.68
N VAL A 330 -7.34 -4.14 5.21
CA VAL A 330 -7.05 -4.87 3.96
C VAL A 330 -7.76 -4.25 2.77
N VAL A 331 -7.04 -4.20 1.66
CA VAL A 331 -7.64 -3.98 0.34
C VAL A 331 -7.12 -5.00 -0.69
N PHE A 332 -7.90 -5.23 -1.74
CA PHE A 332 -7.57 -6.11 -2.86
C PHE A 332 -7.37 -5.28 -4.12
N HIS A 333 -6.14 -5.25 -4.63
CA HIS A 333 -5.77 -4.45 -5.79
C HIS A 333 -5.87 -5.27 -7.08
N HIS A 334 -6.50 -4.69 -8.11
CA HIS A 334 -6.54 -5.23 -9.47
C HIS A 334 -5.30 -4.83 -10.26
N HIS A 335 -4.28 -5.70 -10.23
CA HIS A 335 -3.04 -5.46 -10.98
C HIS A 335 -3.28 -5.37 -12.49
N ARG A 336 -2.38 -4.65 -13.19
CA ARG A 336 -2.37 -4.53 -14.66
C ARG A 336 -2.37 -5.92 -15.29
N ARG A 337 -3.24 -6.13 -16.28
CA ARG A 337 -3.44 -7.42 -16.94
C ARG A 337 -2.43 -7.62 -18.08
N GLU A 338 -2.10 -6.54 -18.78
CA GLU A 338 -1.22 -6.60 -19.94
C GLU A 338 0.24 -6.30 -19.58
N LEU A 339 1.17 -7.02 -20.22
CA LEU A 339 2.61 -6.81 -20.02
C LEU A 339 3.06 -5.41 -20.45
N SER A 340 2.44 -4.84 -21.49
CA SER A 340 2.73 -3.47 -21.95
C SER A 340 2.39 -2.44 -20.88
N GLU A 341 1.24 -2.60 -20.22
CA GLU A 341 0.80 -1.73 -19.12
C GLU A 341 1.70 -1.89 -17.90
N LEU A 342 2.08 -3.12 -17.54
CA LEU A 342 3.04 -3.37 -16.47
C LEU A 342 4.40 -2.71 -16.76
N ARG A 343 4.92 -2.83 -17.98
CA ARG A 343 6.17 -2.16 -18.39
C ARG A 343 6.05 -0.64 -18.27
N GLN A 344 4.94 -0.06 -18.71
CA GLN A 344 4.69 1.36 -18.56
C GLN A 344 4.60 1.76 -17.08
N GLN A 345 3.96 0.96 -16.24
CA GLN A 345 3.90 1.15 -14.79
C GLN A 345 5.31 1.14 -14.18
N MET A 346 6.15 0.15 -14.50
CA MET A 346 7.52 0.05 -13.98
C MET A 346 8.41 1.22 -14.41
N ARG A 347 8.26 1.67 -15.66
CA ARG A 347 8.93 2.89 -16.13
C ARG A 347 8.50 4.11 -15.33
N SER A 348 7.20 4.28 -15.10
CA SER A 348 6.64 5.37 -14.30
C SER A 348 7.07 5.30 -12.83
N TYR A 349 7.14 4.10 -12.26
CA TYR A 349 7.60 3.87 -10.88
C TYR A 349 9.05 4.31 -10.73
N MET A 350 9.95 3.86 -11.60
CA MET A 350 11.36 4.23 -11.48
C MET A 350 11.61 5.71 -11.79
N ARG A 351 10.89 6.28 -12.78
CA ARG A 351 10.95 7.72 -13.06
C ARG A 351 10.48 8.57 -11.88
N GLY A 352 9.35 8.19 -11.28
CA GLY A 352 8.79 8.84 -10.08
C GLY A 352 9.70 8.68 -8.87
N HIS A 353 10.28 7.49 -8.67
CA HIS A 353 11.22 7.21 -7.58
C HIS A 353 12.43 8.14 -7.64
N VAL A 354 13.08 8.27 -8.79
CA VAL A 354 14.20 9.21 -8.97
C VAL A 354 13.74 10.65 -8.74
N ALA A 355 12.58 11.04 -9.27
CA ALA A 355 12.04 12.38 -9.08
C ALA A 355 11.79 12.72 -7.59
N ALA A 356 11.24 11.78 -6.81
CA ALA A 356 11.02 11.92 -5.38
C ALA A 356 12.34 12.03 -4.61
N LEU A 357 13.34 11.20 -4.94
CA LEU A 357 14.69 11.29 -4.36
C LEU A 357 15.33 12.66 -4.61
N VAL A 358 15.14 13.23 -5.81
CA VAL A 358 15.60 14.58 -6.13
C VAL A 358 14.83 15.63 -5.32
N ALA A 359 13.50 15.53 -5.22
CA ALA A 359 12.69 16.44 -4.42
C ALA A 359 13.12 16.45 -2.94
N GLN A 360 13.30 15.27 -2.35
CA GLN A 360 13.77 15.09 -0.98
C GLN A 360 15.19 15.63 -0.79
N TYR A 361 16.09 15.41 -1.76
CA TYR A 361 17.45 15.98 -1.71
C TYR A 361 17.42 17.51 -1.76
N ASP A 362 16.60 18.08 -2.64
CA ASP A 362 16.51 19.53 -2.83
C ASP A 362 15.90 20.23 -1.60
N GLU A 363 14.97 19.58 -0.90
CA GLU A 363 14.31 20.14 0.29
C GLU A 363 15.11 19.92 1.57
N PHE A 364 15.69 18.74 1.77
CA PHE A 364 16.31 18.34 3.05
C PHE A 364 17.84 18.18 3.01
N GLY A 365 18.46 18.24 1.83
CA GLY A 365 19.92 18.09 1.67
C GLY A 365 20.43 16.65 1.76
N ASP A 366 19.55 15.67 1.61
CA ASP A 366 19.81 14.25 1.87
C ASP A 366 20.73 13.57 0.86
N ARG A 367 22.03 13.59 1.12
CA ARG A 367 23.05 13.00 0.23
C ARG A 367 22.86 11.51 -0.01
N GLY A 368 22.20 10.78 0.89
CA GLY A 368 21.86 9.37 0.68
C GLY A 368 20.98 9.13 -0.55
N ASN A 369 20.17 10.12 -0.95
CA ASN A 369 19.39 10.05 -2.19
C ASN A 369 20.27 10.01 -3.43
N LEU A 370 21.41 10.74 -3.44
CA LEU A 370 22.38 10.67 -4.52
C LEU A 370 23.10 9.31 -4.53
N VAL A 371 23.43 8.77 -3.36
CA VAL A 371 24.00 7.42 -3.22
C VAL A 371 23.03 6.38 -3.78
N ARG A 372 21.73 6.53 -3.52
CA ARG A 372 20.69 5.68 -4.09
C ARG A 372 20.65 5.77 -5.62
N ILE A 373 20.57 6.98 -6.16
CA ILE A 373 20.45 7.24 -7.61
C ILE A 373 21.66 6.73 -8.39
N PHE A 374 22.88 7.06 -7.94
CA PHE A 374 24.10 6.84 -8.70
C PHE A 374 24.91 5.61 -8.29
N GLY A 375 24.72 5.12 -7.06
CA GLY A 375 25.42 3.94 -6.56
C GLY A 375 24.51 2.70 -6.55
N GLN A 376 23.44 2.75 -5.76
CA GLN A 376 22.67 1.53 -5.47
C GLN A 376 21.78 1.08 -6.63
N LEU A 377 21.10 1.99 -7.33
CA LEU A 377 20.22 1.62 -8.45
C LEU A 377 20.99 0.96 -9.61
N PRO A 378 22.15 1.47 -10.06
CA PRO A 378 22.97 0.77 -11.06
C PRO A 378 23.42 -0.62 -10.60
N ILE A 379 23.83 -0.78 -9.34
CA ILE A 379 24.19 -2.08 -8.77
C ILE A 379 22.99 -3.02 -8.75
N TYR A 380 21.81 -2.52 -8.38
CA TYR A 380 20.55 -3.27 -8.40
C TYR A 380 20.23 -3.76 -9.82
N PHE A 381 20.32 -2.89 -10.83
CA PHE A 381 20.04 -3.27 -12.22
C PHE A 381 21.03 -4.32 -12.72
N LEU A 382 22.33 -4.16 -12.43
CA LEU A 382 23.34 -5.14 -12.79
C LEU A 382 23.09 -6.51 -12.12
N ARG A 383 22.79 -6.51 -10.82
CA ARG A 383 22.48 -7.76 -10.09
C ARG A 383 21.24 -8.45 -10.63
N THR A 384 20.17 -7.69 -10.90
CA THR A 384 18.92 -8.22 -11.47
C THR A 384 19.15 -8.76 -12.88
N PHE A 385 19.94 -8.07 -13.70
CA PHE A 385 20.33 -8.54 -15.03
C PHE A 385 21.13 -9.85 -14.98
N LEU A 386 22.18 -9.91 -14.14
CA LEU A 386 23.00 -11.10 -13.97
C LEU A 386 22.18 -12.29 -13.45
N LYS A 387 21.29 -12.05 -12.49
CA LYS A 387 20.35 -13.06 -12.00
C LYS A 387 19.46 -13.58 -13.14
N GLY A 388 18.97 -12.70 -14.02
CA GLY A 388 18.19 -13.11 -15.18
C GLY A 388 18.96 -13.90 -16.22
N LEU A 389 20.27 -13.65 -16.40
CA LEU A 389 21.12 -14.51 -17.23
C LEU A 389 21.31 -15.90 -16.63
N LEU A 390 21.45 -16.01 -15.31
CA LEU A 390 21.68 -17.28 -14.61
C LEU A 390 20.41 -18.13 -14.48
N GLU A 391 19.25 -17.50 -14.26
CA GLU A 391 17.97 -18.19 -14.00
C GLU A 391 17.08 -18.32 -15.25
N GLY A 392 17.53 -17.82 -16.41
CA GLY A 392 16.83 -17.92 -17.70
C GLY A 392 15.59 -17.01 -17.82
N ARG A 393 14.58 -17.43 -18.62
CA ARG A 393 13.34 -16.67 -18.89
C ARG A 393 12.50 -16.31 -17.66
N ASN A 394 12.82 -16.84 -16.48
CA ASN A 394 12.18 -16.47 -15.22
C ASN A 394 12.74 -15.18 -14.60
N GLY A 395 13.85 -14.65 -15.09
CA GLY A 395 14.53 -13.51 -14.46
C GLY A 395 14.25 -12.16 -15.10
N ARG A 396 13.05 -11.61 -14.91
CA ARG A 396 12.66 -10.18 -15.10
C ARG A 396 13.34 -9.35 -16.22
N PRO A 397 13.70 -9.84 -17.43
CA PRO A 397 14.46 -9.00 -18.37
C PRO A 397 13.56 -7.93 -19.01
N GLU A 398 12.29 -8.29 -19.20
CA GLU A 398 11.30 -7.48 -19.91
C GLU A 398 10.87 -6.24 -19.13
N THR A 399 10.88 -6.30 -17.80
CA THR A 399 10.51 -5.18 -16.94
C THR A 399 11.73 -4.38 -16.51
N LEU A 400 12.89 -5.02 -16.38
CA LEU A 400 14.15 -4.35 -16.05
C LEU A 400 14.53 -3.26 -17.07
N THR A 401 14.33 -3.51 -18.37
CA THR A 401 14.58 -2.48 -19.40
C THR A 401 13.70 -1.24 -19.22
N ALA A 402 12.43 -1.45 -18.84
CA ALA A 402 11.50 -0.36 -18.53
C ALA A 402 11.90 0.39 -17.25
N GLU A 403 12.36 -0.31 -16.22
CA GLU A 403 12.91 0.29 -14.99
C GLU A 403 14.14 1.15 -15.31
N VAL A 404 15.11 0.64 -16.08
CA VAL A 404 16.31 1.40 -16.50
C VAL A 404 15.90 2.63 -17.32
N ALA A 405 14.96 2.50 -18.25
CA ALA A 405 14.44 3.63 -19.03
C ALA A 405 13.70 4.66 -18.14
N GLY A 406 13.06 4.21 -17.06
CA GLY A 406 12.45 5.09 -16.06
C GLY A 406 13.50 5.83 -15.24
N TRP A 407 14.55 5.13 -14.80
CA TRP A 407 15.68 5.71 -14.07
C TRP A 407 16.38 6.80 -14.88
N THR A 408 16.75 6.50 -16.13
CA THR A 408 17.39 7.49 -17.02
C THR A 408 16.48 8.69 -17.29
N ALA A 409 15.19 8.45 -17.53
CA ALA A 409 14.20 9.52 -17.67
C ALA A 409 14.04 10.32 -16.36
N GLY A 410 14.29 9.74 -15.20
CA GLY A 410 14.27 10.42 -13.91
C GLY A 410 15.47 11.36 -13.71
N LEU A 411 16.64 11.02 -14.23
CA LEU A 411 17.86 11.84 -14.08
C LEU A 411 17.70 13.26 -14.61
N GLN A 412 16.80 13.48 -15.59
CA GLN A 412 16.51 14.83 -16.10
C GLN A 412 16.03 15.80 -15.02
N PHE A 413 15.43 15.31 -13.93
CA PHE A 413 14.89 16.15 -12.85
C PHE A 413 15.99 16.81 -12.01
N LEU A 414 17.21 16.23 -11.97
CA LEU A 414 18.36 16.84 -11.31
C LEU A 414 18.74 18.20 -11.92
N PHE A 415 18.57 18.33 -13.23
CA PHE A 415 19.01 19.47 -14.03
C PHE A 415 17.87 20.46 -14.36
N ARG A 416 16.63 20.15 -13.99
CA ARG A 416 15.46 20.96 -14.33
C ARG A 416 15.32 22.12 -13.33
N SER A 417 15.78 23.31 -13.71
CA SER A 417 15.75 24.52 -12.86
C SER A 417 14.36 24.89 -12.32
N GLY A 418 13.30 24.61 -13.08
CA GLY A 418 11.90 24.83 -12.66
C GLY A 418 11.38 23.85 -11.61
N TRP A 419 11.98 22.65 -11.51
CA TRP A 419 11.62 21.66 -10.48
C TRP A 419 11.87 22.23 -9.09
N ARG A 420 13.05 22.84 -8.87
CA ARG A 420 13.50 23.38 -7.57
C ARG A 420 12.64 24.52 -7.01
N ARG A 421 11.83 25.20 -7.84
CA ARG A 421 11.10 26.42 -7.45
C ARG A 421 9.67 26.17 -6.96
N GLN A 422 9.13 24.96 -7.16
CA GLN A 422 7.77 24.62 -6.77
C GLN A 422 7.81 23.77 -5.50
N ARG A 423 7.33 24.33 -4.38
CA ARG A 423 7.15 23.61 -3.11
C ARG A 423 5.76 23.01 -3.04
N ALA A 424 5.58 21.98 -2.22
CA ALA A 424 4.26 21.41 -1.95
C ALA A 424 3.28 22.51 -1.50
N PRO A 425 2.04 22.51 -2.03
CA PRO A 425 1.07 23.54 -1.68
C PRO A 425 0.71 23.42 -0.19
N ARG A 426 0.55 24.57 0.48
CA ARG A 426 0.03 24.62 1.85
C ARG A 426 -1.49 24.64 1.81
N LEU A 427 -2.14 24.04 2.81
CA LEU A 427 -3.54 24.33 3.09
C LEU A 427 -3.64 25.82 3.42
N SER A 428 -4.36 26.59 2.61
CA SER A 428 -4.69 27.98 2.97
C SER A 428 -5.49 27.92 4.26
N ALA A 429 -5.04 28.58 5.32
CA ALA A 429 -5.89 28.83 6.49
C ALA A 429 -7.17 29.49 5.96
N GLY A 430 -8.29 28.79 6.07
CA GLY A 430 -9.58 29.34 5.66
C GLY A 430 -9.77 30.68 6.36
N GLY A 431 -10.08 31.71 5.58
CA GLY A 431 -10.44 33.01 6.10
C GLY A 431 -11.68 32.87 6.97
N ALA A 432 -11.48 32.85 8.29
CA ALA A 432 -12.51 33.28 9.22
C ALA A 432 -12.55 34.82 9.15
N GLY A 433 -13.62 35.36 8.57
CA GLY A 433 -13.99 36.77 8.67
C GLY A 433 -13.59 37.65 7.49
N GLN A 434 -14.56 37.94 6.62
CA GLN A 434 -15.25 39.24 6.61
C GLN A 434 -16.70 39.05 6.15
#